data_AF-A0A7X7CDX0-F1
#
_entry.id   AF-A0A7X7CDX0-F1
#
_cell.length_a   1.000
_cell.length_b   1.000
_cell.length_c   1.000
_cell.angle_alpha   90.00
_cell.angle_beta   90.00
_cell.angle_gamma   90.00
#
_symmetry.space_group_name_H-M   'P 1'
#
loop_
_entity.id
_entity.type
_entity.pdbx_description
1 polymer ?
#
loop_
_entity_poly.entity_id
_entity_poly.type
_entity_poly.pdbx_seq_one_letter_code
_entity_poly.pdbx_strand_id
1 'polypeptide(L)'
;MTNAEYDVPQQPPPNRPTLQFQRPKIGPFWWTVIALVVLGALLVAFADVWTEVLWFNQVGFSDVFWTSWFARIGLFILGALIVGGIVGLNLFLAFRMRKAYSPLAAADRNLEQYRRQIQPYRRWIFWGITILLGAMFGSALSAGWQTVLLFFNQFSFGTTDPQFNLDVSFYVFSLPFLRIVTSVLMTALGLSLV
;
A
#
# COMPACT_ATOMS: atom_id res chain seq x y z
N MET A 1 -38.42 -66.87 25.85
CA MET A 1 -37.20 -66.09 26.13
C MET A 1 -37.36 -64.78 25.41
N THR A 2 -37.89 -63.77 26.10
CA THR A 2 -38.27 -62.47 25.52
C THR A 2 -37.27 -61.45 26.05
N ASN A 3 -36.45 -60.90 25.16
CA ASN A 3 -35.41 -59.94 25.51
C ASN A 3 -36.07 -58.64 25.97
N ALA A 4 -35.84 -58.26 27.23
CA ALA A 4 -36.23 -56.97 27.76
C ALA A 4 -35.23 -55.92 27.22
N GLU A 5 -35.67 -55.15 26.22
CA GLU A 5 -34.97 -53.98 25.71
C GLU A 5 -34.87 -52.94 26.86
N TYR A 6 -33.67 -52.75 27.40
CA TYR A 6 -33.42 -51.72 28.41
C TYR A 6 -33.40 -50.36 27.72
N ASP A 7 -34.44 -49.56 27.94
CA ASP A 7 -34.54 -48.19 27.44
C ASP A 7 -33.62 -47.28 28.27
N VAL A 8 -32.44 -46.96 27.72
CA VAL A 8 -31.47 -46.07 28.39
C VAL A 8 -31.96 -44.63 28.23
N PRO A 9 -32.28 -43.91 29.32
CA PRO A 9 -32.74 -42.53 29.21
C PRO A 9 -31.64 -41.68 28.57
N GLN A 10 -31.92 -41.15 27.37
CA GLN A 10 -30.99 -40.26 26.68
C GLN A 10 -30.85 -38.97 27.48
N GLN A 11 -29.70 -38.82 28.14
CA GLN A 11 -29.38 -37.62 28.89
C GLN A 11 -29.28 -36.45 27.88
N PRO A 12 -30.00 -35.34 28.09
CA PRO A 12 -29.96 -34.22 27.16
C PRO A 12 -28.50 -33.76 27.01
N PRO A 13 -28.06 -33.40 25.80
CA PRO A 13 -26.67 -33.02 25.56
C PRO A 13 -26.26 -31.91 26.53
N PRO A 14 -25.06 -31.98 27.13
CA PRO A 14 -24.60 -30.98 28.08
C PRO A 14 -24.64 -29.60 27.43
N ASN A 15 -25.25 -28.64 28.13
CA ASN A 15 -25.44 -27.27 27.66
C ASN A 15 -24.05 -26.65 27.46
N ARG A 16 -23.57 -26.62 26.21
CA ARG A 16 -22.25 -26.06 25.89
C ARG A 16 -22.35 -24.55 26.13
N PRO A 17 -21.56 -23.96 27.04
CA PRO A 17 -21.55 -22.52 27.21
C PRO A 17 -21.15 -21.91 25.86
N THR A 18 -22.11 -21.24 25.22
CA THR A 18 -21.82 -20.45 24.02
C THR A 18 -20.97 -19.28 24.50
N LEU A 19 -19.67 -19.33 24.23
CA LEU A 19 -18.78 -18.18 24.46
C LEU A 19 -19.25 -17.05 23.54
N GLN A 20 -20.19 -16.25 24.03
CA GLN A 20 -20.64 -15.05 23.37
C GLN A 20 -19.52 -14.03 23.49
N PHE A 21 -18.70 -13.91 22.45
CA PHE A 21 -17.78 -12.80 22.31
C PHE A 21 -18.60 -11.51 22.16
N GLN A 22 -18.91 -10.85 23.28
CA GLN A 22 -19.48 -9.51 23.26
C GLN A 22 -18.46 -8.58 22.61
N ARG A 23 -18.79 -8.06 21.43
CA ARG A 23 -17.96 -7.05 20.76
C ARG A 23 -17.83 -5.86 21.72
N PRO A 24 -16.61 -5.38 22.01
CA PRO A 24 -16.43 -4.23 22.88
C PRO A 24 -17.20 -3.05 22.27
N LYS A 25 -18.19 -2.54 23.02
CA LYS A 25 -18.91 -1.34 22.63
C LYS A 25 -17.98 -0.17 22.89
N ILE A 26 -17.36 0.35 21.83
CA ILE A 26 -16.58 1.58 21.87
C ILE A 26 -17.55 2.70 22.26
N GLY A 27 -17.52 3.12 23.54
CA GLY A 27 -18.40 4.15 24.06
C GLY A 27 -18.14 5.52 23.42
N PRO A 28 -19.09 6.47 23.53
CA PRO A 28 -18.96 7.82 22.95
C PRO A 28 -17.67 8.55 23.33
N PHE A 29 -17.11 8.27 24.51
CA PHE A 29 -15.82 8.79 24.98
C PHE A 29 -14.63 8.47 24.06
N TRP A 30 -14.56 7.26 23.50
CA TRP A 30 -13.45 6.92 22.60
C TRP A 30 -13.56 7.65 21.26
N TRP A 31 -14.77 7.92 20.79
CA TRP A 31 -14.97 8.76 19.59
C TRP A 31 -14.55 10.20 19.83
N THR A 32 -14.85 10.77 21.00
CA THR A 32 -14.37 12.13 21.33
C THR A 32 -12.85 12.17 21.47
N VAL A 33 -12.23 11.16 22.09
CA VAL A 33 -10.76 11.05 22.16
C VAL A 33 -10.15 10.95 20.76
N ILE A 34 -10.67 10.07 19.89
CA ILE A 34 -10.20 9.95 18.50
C ILE A 34 -10.36 11.29 17.76
N ALA A 35 -11.50 11.95 17.90
CA ALA A 35 -11.75 13.24 17.27
C ALA A 35 -10.76 14.32 17.75
N LEU A 36 -10.48 14.38 19.05
CA LEU A 36 -9.50 15.32 19.61
C LEU A 36 -8.08 15.02 19.14
N VAL A 37 -7.68 13.74 19.07
CA VAL A 37 -6.36 13.33 18.56
C VAL A 37 -6.22 13.70 17.09
N VAL A 38 -7.24 13.42 16.26
CA VAL A 38 -7.25 13.78 14.84
C VAL A 38 -7.19 15.29 14.65
N LEU A 39 -7.98 16.05 15.43
CA LEU A 39 -7.97 17.51 15.38
C LEU A 39 -6.60 18.08 15.77
N GLY A 40 -5.99 17.57 16.84
CA GLY A 40 -4.64 17.96 17.26
C GLY A 40 -3.59 17.66 16.18
N ALA A 41 -3.63 16.46 15.59
CA ALA A 41 -2.72 16.07 14.51
C ALA A 41 -2.88 16.97 13.26
N LEU A 42 -4.12 17.31 12.89
CA LEU A 42 -4.39 18.23 11.78
C LEU A 42 -3.87 19.64 12.07
N LEU A 43 -4.01 20.12 13.31
CA LEU A 43 -3.49 21.43 13.71
C LEU A 43 -1.96 21.47 13.63
N VAL A 44 -1.27 20.45 14.14
CA VAL A 44 0.20 20.33 14.04
C VAL A 44 0.64 20.28 12.57
N ALA A 45 0.02 19.42 11.76
CA ALA A 45 0.35 19.32 10.34
C ALA A 45 0.12 20.63 9.58
N PHE A 46 -0.97 21.34 9.90
CA PHE A 46 -1.24 22.66 9.31
C PHE A 46 -0.19 23.68 9.75
N ALA A 47 0.16 23.72 11.03
CA ALA A 47 1.16 24.64 11.56
C ALA A 47 2.53 24.39 10.91
N ASP A 48 2.94 23.14 10.74
CA ASP A 48 4.21 22.77 10.10
C ASP A 48 4.26 23.28 8.65
N VAL A 49 3.23 22.96 7.85
CA VAL A 49 3.15 23.37 6.44
C VAL A 49 3.08 24.89 6.30
N TRP A 50 2.24 25.55 7.11
CA TRP A 50 2.08 26.99 7.05
C TRP A 50 3.35 27.74 7.45
N THR A 51 4.05 27.25 8.48
CA THR A 51 5.33 27.80 8.92
C THR A 51 6.39 27.67 7.83
N GLU A 52 6.46 26.52 7.16
CA GLU A 52 7.39 26.30 6.06
C GLU A 52 7.09 27.23 4.86
N VAL A 53 5.81 27.39 4.49
CA VAL A 53 5.38 28.34 3.45
C VAL A 53 5.79 29.77 3.79
N LEU A 54 5.52 30.22 5.02
CA LEU A 54 5.91 31.57 5.48
C LEU A 54 7.43 31.75 5.46
N TRP A 55 8.18 30.74 5.89
CA TRP A 55 9.64 30.78 5.88
C TRP A 55 10.18 30.91 4.45
N PHE A 56 9.74 30.08 3.51
CA PHE A 56 10.16 30.15 2.11
C PHE A 56 9.79 31.48 1.45
N ASN A 57 8.62 32.04 1.78
CA ASN A 57 8.25 33.39 1.34
C ASN A 57 9.19 34.47 1.91
N GLN A 58 9.57 34.37 3.19
CA GLN A 58 10.44 35.33 3.85
C GLN A 58 11.85 35.36 3.24
N VAL A 59 12.39 34.20 2.85
CA VAL A 59 13.73 34.11 2.21
C VAL A 59 13.69 34.33 0.69
N GLY A 60 12.51 34.56 0.10
CA GLY A 60 12.35 34.80 -1.34
C GLY A 60 12.43 33.54 -2.22
N PHE A 61 12.30 32.35 -1.65
CA PHE A 61 12.40 31.05 -2.36
C PHE A 61 11.06 30.29 -2.42
N SER A 62 9.93 31.01 -2.48
CA SER A 62 8.58 30.42 -2.52
C SER A 62 8.40 29.37 -3.63
N ASP A 63 9.00 29.61 -4.80
CA ASP A 63 8.92 28.68 -5.94
C ASP A 63 9.56 27.33 -5.63
N VAL A 64 10.59 27.28 -4.78
CA VAL A 64 11.26 26.03 -4.38
C VAL A 64 10.32 25.15 -3.57
N PHE A 65 9.54 25.74 -2.66
CA PHE A 65 8.54 25.03 -1.87
C PHE A 65 7.53 24.34 -2.79
N TRP A 66 6.87 25.10 -3.68
CA TRP A 66 5.86 24.55 -4.58
C TRP A 66 6.45 23.54 -5.57
N THR A 67 7.62 23.81 -6.12
CA THR A 67 8.31 22.89 -7.03
C THR A 67 8.62 21.56 -6.35
N SER A 68 9.12 21.59 -5.11
CA SER A 68 9.40 20.38 -4.33
C SER A 68 8.14 19.59 -4.00
N TRP A 69 7.04 20.27 -3.63
CA TRP A 69 5.75 19.64 -3.33
C TRP A 69 5.14 18.98 -4.56
N PHE A 70 5.11 19.67 -5.71
CA PHE A 70 4.63 19.09 -6.95
C PHE A 70 5.48 17.91 -7.40
N ALA A 71 6.81 17.98 -7.28
CA ALA A 71 7.70 16.88 -7.59
C ALA A 71 7.41 15.65 -6.70
N ARG A 72 7.29 15.85 -5.38
CA ARG A 72 6.96 14.78 -4.43
C ARG A 72 5.62 14.13 -4.74
N ILE A 73 4.57 14.93 -4.97
CA ILE A 73 3.22 14.42 -5.29
C ILE A 73 3.23 13.69 -6.64
N GLY A 74 3.85 14.29 -7.67
CA GLY A 74 3.95 13.70 -9.00
C GLY A 74 4.66 12.35 -8.99
N LEU A 75 5.80 12.26 -8.28
CA LEU A 75 6.54 11.00 -8.13
C LEU A 75 5.80 9.97 -7.28
N PHE A 76 5.07 10.41 -6.25
CA PHE A 76 4.21 9.52 -5.47
C PHE A 76 3.13 8.88 -6.36
N ILE A 77 2.41 9.71 -7.11
CA ILE A 77 1.35 9.24 -8.01
C ILE A 77 1.96 8.32 -9.08
N LEU A 78 3.08 8.72 -9.69
CA LEU A 78 3.77 7.92 -10.70
C LEU A 78 4.15 6.53 -10.16
N GLY A 79 4.84 6.49 -9.02
CA GLY A 79 5.25 5.23 -8.40
C GLY A 79 4.06 4.36 -7.98
N ALA A 80 3.03 4.97 -7.42
CA ALA A 80 1.81 4.28 -7.02
C ALA A 80 1.05 3.70 -8.22
N LEU A 81 1.00 4.42 -9.34
CA LEU A 81 0.38 3.94 -10.58
C LEU A 81 1.19 2.82 -11.23
N ILE A 82 2.53 2.88 -11.21
CA ILE A 82 3.38 1.82 -11.75
C ILE A 82 3.15 0.52 -10.98
N VAL A 83 3.38 0.52 -9.66
CA VAL A 83 3.29 -0.71 -8.86
C VAL A 83 1.84 -1.14 -8.66
N GLY A 84 0.94 -0.21 -8.35
CA GLY A 84 -0.48 -0.50 -8.22
C GLY A 84 -1.08 -0.99 -9.54
N GLY A 85 -0.65 -0.45 -10.68
CA GLY A 85 -1.04 -0.92 -12.00
C GLY A 85 -0.61 -2.36 -12.25
N ILE A 86 0.67 -2.68 -12.02
CA ILE A 86 1.22 -4.04 -12.23
C ILE A 86 0.52 -5.05 -11.31
N VAL A 87 0.48 -4.78 -10.00
CA VAL A 87 -0.15 -5.68 -9.02
C VAL A 87 -1.64 -5.83 -9.31
N GLY A 88 -2.33 -4.72 -9.60
CA GLY A 88 -3.76 -4.73 -9.92
C GLY A 88 -4.05 -5.52 -11.20
N LEU A 89 -3.22 -5.39 -12.23
CA LEU A 89 -3.32 -6.17 -13.47
C LEU A 89 -3.08 -7.66 -13.22
N ASN A 90 -2.04 -8.03 -12.47
CA ASN A 90 -1.75 -9.42 -12.16
C ASN A 90 -2.89 -10.06 -11.37
N LEU A 91 -3.41 -9.36 -10.36
CA LEU A 91 -4.52 -9.85 -9.53
C LEU A 91 -5.82 -9.93 -10.34
N PHE A 92 -6.05 -8.97 -11.25
CA PHE A 92 -7.19 -9.00 -12.17
C PHE A 92 -7.11 -10.18 -13.14
N LEU A 93 -5.94 -10.41 -13.76
CA LEU A 93 -5.69 -11.54 -14.66
C LEU A 93 -5.82 -12.87 -13.92
N ALA A 94 -5.27 -12.99 -12.71
CA ALA A 94 -5.40 -14.17 -11.87
C ALA A 94 -6.86 -14.51 -11.57
N PHE A 95 -7.70 -13.50 -11.27
CA PHE A 95 -9.12 -13.72 -11.05
C PHE A 95 -9.91 -14.03 -12.32
N ARG A 96 -9.52 -13.44 -13.47
CA ARG A 96 -10.19 -13.66 -14.76
C ARG A 96 -9.84 -15.02 -15.39
N MET A 97 -8.56 -15.41 -15.32
CA MET A 97 -8.03 -16.64 -15.92
C MET A 97 -8.22 -17.87 -15.03
N ARG A 98 -8.75 -17.69 -13.80
CA ARG A 98 -9.16 -18.79 -12.95
C ARG A 98 -10.28 -19.56 -13.65
N LYS A 99 -9.94 -20.55 -14.48
CA LYS A 99 -10.88 -21.59 -14.93
C LYS A 99 -11.54 -22.12 -13.67
N ALA A 100 -12.87 -22.06 -13.63
CA ALA A 100 -13.65 -22.68 -12.57
C ALA A 100 -13.19 -24.14 -12.47
N TYR A 101 -12.42 -24.47 -11.43
CA TYR A 101 -11.81 -25.78 -11.32
C TYR A 101 -12.91 -26.84 -11.19
N SER A 102 -12.68 -27.92 -11.92
CA SER A 102 -13.55 -29.04 -12.31
C SER A 102 -14.25 -29.78 -11.15
N PRO A 103 -15.28 -30.60 -11.44
CA PRO A 103 -16.30 -31.12 -10.53
C PRO A 103 -15.83 -32.31 -9.68
N LEU A 104 -14.82 -32.08 -8.83
CA LEU A 104 -14.51 -32.94 -7.67
C LEU A 104 -15.03 -32.33 -6.35
N ALA A 105 -15.94 -31.37 -6.45
CA ALA A 105 -16.61 -30.68 -5.33
C ALA A 105 -17.52 -31.58 -4.48
N ALA A 106 -17.62 -32.89 -4.76
CA ALA A 106 -18.30 -33.84 -3.90
C ALA A 106 -17.52 -34.14 -2.59
N ALA A 107 -16.24 -33.74 -2.48
CA ALA A 107 -15.39 -34.04 -1.33
C ALA A 107 -15.29 -32.94 -0.24
N ASP A 108 -15.76 -31.70 -0.49
CA ASP A 108 -15.29 -30.53 0.28
C ASP A 108 -16.39 -29.58 0.79
N ARG A 109 -17.37 -30.09 1.54
CA ARG A 109 -18.36 -29.24 2.24
C ARG A 109 -17.72 -28.19 3.16
N ASN A 110 -16.49 -28.43 3.65
CA ASN A 110 -15.71 -27.49 4.47
C ASN A 110 -15.08 -26.34 3.66
N LEU A 111 -14.64 -26.55 2.42
CA LEU A 111 -14.04 -25.49 1.59
C LEU A 111 -15.10 -24.53 1.02
N GLU A 112 -16.33 -25.01 0.79
CA GLU A 112 -17.44 -24.18 0.33
C GLU A 112 -17.83 -23.11 1.38
N GLN A 113 -17.71 -23.43 2.67
CA GLN A 113 -18.03 -22.52 3.77
C GLN A 113 -17.01 -21.36 3.86
N TYR A 114 -15.72 -21.65 3.68
CA TYR A 114 -14.66 -20.61 3.56
C TYR A 114 -14.83 -19.74 2.32
N ARG A 115 -15.20 -20.35 1.17
CA ARG A 115 -15.40 -19.60 -0.08
C ARG A 115 -16.58 -18.61 0.01
N ARG A 116 -17.67 -18.98 0.70
CA ARG A 116 -18.83 -18.09 0.92
C ARG A 116 -18.51 -16.90 1.84
N GLN A 117 -17.61 -17.07 2.82
CA GLN A 117 -17.21 -15.98 3.72
C GLN A 117 -16.25 -14.98 3.06
N ILE A 118 -15.37 -15.41 2.14
CA ILE A 118 -14.35 -14.55 1.53
C ILE A 118 -14.88 -13.79 0.29
N GLN A 119 -15.89 -14.32 -0.40
CA GLN A 119 -16.49 -13.68 -1.59
C GLN A 119 -16.87 -12.20 -1.42
N PRO A 120 -17.54 -11.75 -0.34
CA PRO A 120 -17.95 -10.34 -0.21
C PRO A 120 -16.78 -9.38 -0.02
N TYR A 121 -15.66 -9.84 0.55
CA TYR A 121 -14.49 -9.00 0.82
C TYR A 121 -13.49 -8.94 -0.33
N ARG A 122 -13.65 -9.77 -1.37
CA ARG A 122 -12.68 -9.86 -2.49
C ARG A 122 -12.37 -8.51 -3.13
N ARG A 123 -13.38 -7.65 -3.33
CA ARG A 123 -13.20 -6.32 -3.93
C ARG A 123 -12.42 -5.39 -3.01
N TRP A 124 -12.71 -5.42 -1.71
CA TRP A 124 -12.00 -4.62 -0.70
C TRP A 124 -10.56 -5.08 -0.52
N ILE A 125 -10.31 -6.39 -0.55
CA ILE A 125 -8.96 -6.96 -0.50
C ILE A 125 -8.16 -6.57 -1.74
N PHE A 126 -8.76 -6.66 -2.94
CA PHE A 126 -8.11 -6.23 -4.19
C PHE A 126 -7.66 -4.77 -4.10
N TRP A 127 -8.57 -3.84 -3.77
CA TRP A 127 -8.23 -2.43 -3.66
C TRP A 127 -7.26 -2.15 -2.52
N GLY A 128 -7.44 -2.82 -1.38
CA GLY A 128 -6.57 -2.69 -0.22
C GLY A 128 -5.11 -3.06 -0.53
N ILE A 129 -4.88 -4.22 -1.15
CA ILE A 129 -3.53 -4.68 -1.51
C ILE A 129 -2.92 -3.75 -2.56
N THR A 130 -3.66 -3.44 -3.63
CA THR A 130 -3.17 -2.61 -4.74
C THR A 130 -2.82 -1.20 -4.27
N ILE A 131 -3.68 -0.56 -3.49
CA ILE A 131 -3.44 0.78 -2.96
C ILE A 131 -2.31 0.78 -1.94
N LEU A 132 -2.26 -0.22 -1.05
CA LEU A 132 -1.22 -0.30 -0.03
C LEU A 132 0.17 -0.44 -0.68
N LEU A 133 0.34 -1.41 -1.57
CA LEU A 133 1.63 -1.64 -2.24
C LEU A 133 2.00 -0.46 -3.16
N GLY A 134 1.03 0.09 -3.88
CA GLY A 134 1.22 1.29 -4.69
C GLY A 134 1.66 2.48 -3.84
N ALA A 135 0.98 2.75 -2.71
CA ALA A 135 1.32 3.86 -1.82
C ALA A 135 2.71 3.69 -1.18
N MET A 136 3.08 2.46 -0.78
CA MET A 136 4.42 2.19 -0.24
C MET A 136 5.51 2.50 -1.27
N PHE A 137 5.35 2.02 -2.51
CA PHE A 137 6.33 2.28 -3.56
C PHE A 137 6.33 3.74 -4.02
N GLY A 138 5.16 4.36 -4.17
CA GLY A 138 5.00 5.78 -4.45
C GLY A 138 5.72 6.65 -3.42
N SER A 139 5.60 6.30 -2.13
CA SER A 139 6.30 7.01 -1.05
C SER A 139 7.82 6.89 -1.19
N ALA A 140 8.32 5.69 -1.50
CA ALA A 140 9.75 5.47 -1.73
C ALA A 140 10.28 6.26 -2.94
N LEU A 141 9.53 6.30 -4.05
CA LEU A 141 9.92 7.06 -5.24
C LEU A 141 9.82 8.58 -5.01
N SER A 142 8.81 9.03 -4.27
CA SER A 142 8.61 10.42 -3.86
C SER A 142 9.77 10.95 -3.02
N ALA A 143 10.40 10.11 -2.19
CA ALA A 143 11.60 10.49 -1.44
C ALA A 143 12.79 10.86 -2.36
N GLY A 144 12.82 10.36 -3.60
CA GLY A 144 13.84 10.68 -4.60
C GLY A 144 13.64 12.00 -5.36
N TRP A 145 12.70 12.85 -4.94
CA TRP A 145 12.35 14.09 -5.64
C TRP A 145 13.55 15.02 -5.93
N GLN A 146 14.51 15.15 -5.00
CA GLN A 146 15.69 15.99 -5.20
C GLN A 146 16.53 15.47 -6.35
N THR A 147 16.81 14.17 -6.37
CA THR A 147 17.57 13.51 -7.43
C THR A 147 16.94 13.70 -8.80
N VAL A 148 15.60 13.57 -8.87
CA VAL A 148 14.85 13.75 -10.12
C VAL A 148 14.92 15.21 -10.58
N LEU A 149 14.69 16.18 -9.70
CA LEU A 149 14.78 17.59 -10.06
C LEU A 149 16.20 18.00 -10.46
N LEU A 150 17.22 17.49 -9.78
CA LEU A 150 18.63 17.74 -10.11
C LEU A 150 18.99 17.21 -11.50
N PHE A 151 18.48 16.04 -11.89
CA PHE A 151 18.67 15.52 -13.23
C PHE A 151 18.05 16.42 -14.31
N PHE A 152 16.82 16.90 -14.10
CA PHE A 152 16.16 17.78 -15.06
C PHE A 152 16.73 19.19 -15.12
N ASN A 153 17.33 19.66 -14.02
CA ASN A 153 17.94 21.00 -13.92
C ASN A 153 19.48 20.92 -13.83
N GLN A 154 20.08 19.89 -14.43
CA GLN A 154 21.53 19.68 -14.39
C GLN A 154 22.30 20.74 -15.21
N PHE A 155 23.54 21.00 -14.80
CA PHE A 155 24.49 21.85 -15.51
C PHE A 155 25.87 21.19 -15.58
N SER A 156 26.69 21.59 -16.55
CA SER A 156 28.05 21.06 -16.72
C SER A 156 29.02 21.71 -15.73
N PHE A 157 29.92 20.92 -15.14
CA PHE A 157 30.99 21.43 -14.28
C PHE A 157 32.21 21.90 -15.09
N GLY A 158 32.30 21.52 -16.37
CA GLY A 158 33.43 21.86 -17.24
C GLY A 158 34.70 21.07 -16.91
N THR A 159 34.59 20.04 -16.09
CA THR A 159 35.70 19.16 -15.70
C THR A 159 35.31 17.74 -16.03
N THR A 160 36.06 17.10 -16.93
CA THR A 160 35.83 15.70 -17.30
C THR A 160 36.74 14.77 -16.51
N ASP A 161 36.23 13.56 -16.26
CA ASP A 161 37.00 12.53 -15.60
C ASP A 161 38.08 11.95 -16.56
N PRO A 162 39.27 11.55 -16.07
CA PRO A 162 40.33 11.05 -16.96
C PRO A 162 40.07 9.66 -17.56
N GLN A 163 39.14 8.87 -17.01
CA GLN A 163 38.96 7.47 -17.39
C GLN A 163 37.89 7.29 -18.47
N PHE A 164 36.73 7.94 -18.30
CA PHE A 164 35.57 7.81 -19.18
C PHE A 164 35.31 9.07 -20.01
N ASN A 165 36.03 10.16 -19.72
CA ASN A 165 35.90 11.45 -20.38
C ASN A 165 34.45 12.00 -20.31
N LEU A 166 33.77 11.71 -19.21
CA LEU A 166 32.45 12.21 -18.86
C LEU A 166 32.60 13.41 -17.92
N ASP A 167 31.76 14.42 -18.10
CA ASP A 167 31.73 15.55 -17.16
C ASP A 167 31.27 15.08 -15.77
N VAL A 168 31.79 15.71 -14.71
CA VAL A 168 31.41 15.40 -13.32
C VAL A 168 29.90 15.48 -13.10
N SER A 169 29.18 16.31 -13.87
CA SER A 169 27.71 16.40 -13.88
C SER A 169 27.02 15.05 -14.10
N PHE A 170 27.62 14.16 -14.89
CA PHE A 170 27.08 12.82 -15.09
C PHE A 170 27.01 12.06 -13.75
N TYR A 171 28.05 12.11 -12.93
CA TYR A 171 28.13 11.34 -11.69
C TYR A 171 27.28 11.95 -10.57
N VAL A 172 27.14 13.28 -10.54
CA VAL A 172 26.41 13.99 -9.49
C VAL A 172 24.90 14.03 -9.77
N PHE A 173 24.50 14.22 -11.03
CA PHE A 173 23.09 14.41 -11.40
C PHE A 173 22.49 13.21 -12.15
N SER A 174 23.16 12.74 -13.20
CA SER A 174 22.62 11.69 -14.08
C SER A 174 22.66 10.29 -13.47
N LEU A 175 23.79 9.90 -12.87
CA LEU A 175 23.99 8.55 -12.35
C LEU A 175 23.03 8.20 -11.21
N PRO A 176 22.78 9.08 -10.21
CA PRO A 176 21.81 8.79 -9.16
C PRO A 176 20.38 8.65 -9.72
N PHE A 177 20.00 9.45 -10.72
CA PHE A 177 18.71 9.32 -11.41
C PHE A 177 18.61 7.99 -12.16
N LEU A 178 19.63 7.58 -12.90
CA LEU A 178 19.66 6.29 -13.59
C LEU A 178 19.58 5.10 -12.62
N ARG A 179 20.12 5.23 -11.40
CA ARG A 179 19.93 4.23 -10.34
C ARG A 179 18.48 4.12 -9.88
N ILE A 180 17.76 5.23 -9.77
CA ILE A 180 16.32 5.22 -9.48
C ILE A 180 15.57 4.52 -10.62
N VAL A 181 15.84 4.89 -11.87
CA VAL A 181 15.19 4.28 -13.05
C VAL A 181 15.43 2.77 -13.09
N THR A 182 16.68 2.34 -12.94
CA THR A 182 17.02 0.91 -12.94
C THR A 182 16.37 0.16 -11.77
N SER A 183 16.35 0.74 -10.57
CA SER A 183 15.62 0.16 -9.43
C SER A 183 14.12 0.00 -9.72
N VAL A 184 13.48 1.02 -10.28
CA VAL A 184 12.05 0.98 -10.64
C VAL A 184 11.78 -0.10 -11.67
N LEU A 185 12.62 -0.19 -12.72
CA LEU A 185 12.51 -1.23 -13.75
C LEU A 185 12.67 -2.63 -13.16
N MET A 186 13.67 -2.84 -12.28
CA MET A 186 13.88 -4.14 -11.63
C MET A 186 12.69 -4.53 -10.75
N THR A 187 12.14 -3.59 -9.98
CA THR A 187 10.92 -3.86 -9.19
C THR A 187 9.73 -4.16 -10.07
N ALA A 188 9.51 -3.39 -11.14
CA ALA A 188 8.41 -3.59 -12.07
C ALA A 188 8.49 -4.97 -12.75
N LEU A 189 9.67 -5.37 -13.21
CA LEU A 189 9.93 -6.69 -13.80
C LEU A 189 9.67 -7.81 -12.78
N GLY A 190 10.19 -7.68 -11.56
CA GLY A 190 9.99 -8.66 -10.50
C GLY A 190 8.52 -8.85 -10.14
N LEU A 191 7.77 -7.75 -10.02
CA LEU A 191 6.33 -7.80 -9.75
C LEU A 191 5.53 -8.36 -10.92
N SER A 192 5.90 -8.02 -12.16
CA SER A 192 5.20 -8.52 -13.35
C SER A 192 5.31 -10.03 -13.53
N LEU A 193 6.34 -10.67 -12.96
CA LEU A 193 6.56 -12.11 -13.04
C LEU A 193 5.64 -12.92 -12.12
N VAL A 194 5.15 -12.31 -11.03
CA VAL A 194 4.35 -12.94 -9.97
C VAL A 194 2.86 -12.88 -10.28
#